data_AF-A0A2S1QYL6-F1
#
_entry.id   AF-A0A2S1QYL6-F1
#
_cell.length_a   1.000
_cell.length_b   1.000
_cell.length_c   1.000
_cell.angle_alpha   90.00
_cell.angle_beta   90.00
_cell.angle_gamma   90.00
#
_symmetry.space_group_name_H-M   'P 1'
#
loop_
_entity.id
_entity.type
_entity.pdbx_description
1 polymer ?
#
loop_
_entity_poly.entity_id
_entity_poly.type
_entity_poly.pdbx_seq_one_letter_code
_entity_poly.pdbx_strand_id
1 'polypeptide(L)'
;MSIRNYKYIGEMTKTKLSPEEQVTAFITTSAHPLANVMQALREIILGTSPEISEHIKWNSPAFYYNGEMAPFDPKEYKRDIVVYNVRKPGEILLIFPTGAKVIDITGILDGKFADGRRMVTITSMGDFTAKKEALQNVIRHWLALIEKLKSYRRTISGKIDAGEQLVYDKLPAKARKALPVRNKSPKNPVLCLTNW
;
A
#
# COMPACT_ATOMS: atom_id res chain seq x y z
N MET A 1 13.23 59.85 7.03
CA MET A 1 13.91 59.04 8.07
C MET A 1 12.86 58.21 8.80
N SER A 2 13.25 57.03 9.30
CA SER A 2 12.44 56.01 10.00
C SER A 2 11.76 54.98 9.07
N ILE A 3 12.48 53.97 8.57
CA ILE A 3 12.88 52.69 9.19
C ILE A 3 11.73 51.65 9.23
N ARG A 4 11.72 50.85 8.16
CA ARG A 4 11.51 49.39 8.08
C ARG A 4 10.70 48.71 9.19
N ASN A 5 9.48 48.28 8.83
CA ASN A 5 8.81 47.11 9.42
C ASN A 5 8.60 46.05 8.33
N TYR A 6 9.67 45.30 8.03
CA TYR A 6 9.57 44.02 7.33
C TYR A 6 10.25 42.96 8.20
N LYS A 7 9.56 42.55 9.26
CA LYS A 7 9.94 41.41 10.11
C LYS A 7 8.76 40.44 10.25
N TYR A 8 8.10 40.14 9.13
CA TYR A 8 7.04 39.12 9.03
C TYR A 8 7.03 38.47 7.65
N ILE A 9 8.16 37.94 7.21
CA ILE A 9 8.24 37.00 6.07
C ILE A 9 9.33 35.97 6.37
N GLY A 10 9.01 34.90 7.10
CA GLY A 10 10.06 33.96 7.47
C GLY A 10 9.67 32.70 8.23
N GLU A 11 8.42 32.26 8.15
CA GLU A 11 8.06 30.88 8.53
C GLU A 11 7.06 30.36 7.50
N MET A 12 7.54 30.19 6.26
CA MET A 12 6.84 29.33 5.30
C MET A 12 6.94 27.91 5.86
N THR A 13 5.81 27.38 6.31
CA THR A 13 5.66 25.98 6.71
C THR A 13 6.29 25.09 5.64
N LYS A 14 7.39 24.41 5.96
CA LYS A 14 8.02 23.43 5.07
C LYS A 14 7.01 22.31 4.87
N THR A 15 6.23 22.37 3.78
CA THR A 15 5.20 21.37 3.49
C THR A 15 5.86 20.01 3.42
N LYS A 16 5.41 19.08 4.28
CA LYS A 16 5.94 17.72 4.33
C LYS A 16 5.51 17.02 3.03
N LEU A 17 6.48 16.48 2.30
CA LEU A 17 6.24 15.72 1.07
C LEU A 17 5.26 14.57 1.31
N SER A 18 4.38 14.30 0.34
CA SER A 18 3.52 13.11 0.34
C SER A 18 4.36 11.82 0.33
N PRO A 19 3.80 10.66 0.71
CA PRO A 19 4.51 9.39 0.61
C PRO A 19 5.04 9.10 -0.80
N GLU A 20 4.24 9.39 -1.83
CA GLU A 20 4.58 9.22 -3.24
C GLU A 20 5.70 10.18 -3.67
N GLU A 21 5.64 11.43 -3.23
CA GLU A 21 6.68 12.43 -3.47
C GLU A 21 8.01 12.05 -2.79
N GLN A 22 7.96 11.46 -1.60
CA GLN A 22 9.15 10.96 -0.90
C GLN A 22 9.80 9.81 -1.67
N VAL A 23 9.02 8.85 -2.17
CA VAL A 23 9.54 7.74 -2.99
C VAL A 23 10.10 8.26 -4.32
N THR A 24 9.40 9.20 -4.97
CA THR A 24 9.90 9.87 -6.18
C THR A 24 11.23 10.57 -5.90
N ALA A 25 11.32 11.36 -4.84
CA ALA A 25 12.56 12.04 -4.47
C ALA A 25 13.69 11.03 -4.17
N PHE A 26 13.39 9.92 -3.49
CA PHE A 26 14.35 8.85 -3.22
C PHE A 26 14.93 8.27 -4.51
N ILE A 27 14.07 7.90 -5.48
CA ILE A 27 14.51 7.29 -6.74
C ILE A 27 15.27 8.29 -7.60
N THR A 28 14.74 9.51 -7.77
CA THR A 28 15.34 10.55 -8.64
C THR A 28 16.71 11.02 -8.15
N THR A 29 16.92 11.06 -6.84
CA THR A 29 18.21 11.48 -6.25
C THR A 29 19.16 10.32 -5.96
N SER A 30 18.75 9.08 -6.25
CA SER A 30 19.55 7.89 -5.98
C SER A 30 20.75 7.80 -6.93
N ALA A 31 21.96 7.72 -6.37
CA ALA A 31 23.17 7.40 -7.12
C ALA A 31 23.30 5.88 -7.43
N HIS A 32 22.28 5.09 -7.10
CA HIS A 32 22.32 3.65 -7.28
C HIS A 32 22.28 3.26 -8.77
N PRO A 33 23.17 2.37 -9.26
CA PRO A 33 23.23 2.01 -10.69
C PRO A 33 21.92 1.46 -11.27
N LEU A 34 21.12 0.82 -10.42
CA LEU A 34 19.81 0.26 -10.76
C LEU A 34 18.61 1.19 -10.48
N ALA A 35 18.80 2.52 -10.39
CA ALA A 35 17.70 3.46 -10.10
C ALA A 35 16.55 3.36 -11.13
N ASN A 36 16.86 3.15 -12.41
CA ASN A 36 15.85 2.90 -13.45
C ASN A 36 15.05 1.61 -13.20
N VAL A 37 15.69 0.56 -12.69
CA VAL A 37 15.02 -0.70 -12.32
C VAL A 37 14.13 -0.50 -11.08
N MET A 38 14.56 0.31 -10.10
CA MET A 38 13.72 0.66 -8.94
C MET A 38 12.41 1.34 -9.37
N GLN A 39 12.49 2.25 -10.35
CA GLN A 39 11.33 2.93 -10.91
C GLN A 39 10.40 1.96 -11.64
N ALA A 40 10.95 1.08 -12.50
CA ALA A 40 10.15 0.08 -13.21
C ALA A 40 9.48 -0.92 -12.24
N LEU A 41 10.18 -1.32 -11.18
CA LEU A 41 9.61 -2.14 -10.10
C LEU A 41 8.46 -1.42 -9.39
N ARG A 42 8.63 -0.13 -9.06
CA ARG A 42 7.60 0.69 -8.42
C ARG A 42 6.32 0.72 -9.26
N GLU A 43 6.47 0.99 -10.55
CA GLU A 43 5.34 1.03 -11.50
C GLU A 43 4.59 -0.29 -11.59
N ILE A 44 5.30 -1.42 -11.63
CA ILE A 44 4.67 -2.74 -11.69
C ILE A 44 4.02 -3.15 -10.37
N ILE A 45 4.62 -2.82 -9.24
CA ILE A 45 4.02 -3.08 -7.92
C ILE A 45 2.72 -2.28 -7.77
N LEU A 46 2.75 -0.96 -8.00
CA LEU A 46 1.57 -0.10 -7.91
C LEU A 46 0.52 -0.44 -8.98
N GLY A 47 0.96 -0.78 -10.19
CA GLY A 47 0.09 -1.20 -11.29
C GLY A 47 -0.58 -2.57 -11.08
N THR A 48 -0.17 -3.34 -10.07
CA THR A 48 -0.77 -4.65 -9.78
C THR A 48 -2.15 -4.52 -9.14
N SER A 49 -2.38 -3.51 -8.30
CA SER A 49 -3.67 -3.27 -7.66
C SER A 49 -3.76 -1.85 -7.11
N PRO A 50 -4.92 -1.16 -7.22
CA PRO A 50 -5.14 0.14 -6.60
C PRO A 50 -5.17 0.08 -5.06
N GLU A 51 -5.22 -1.13 -4.49
CA GLU A 51 -5.15 -1.34 -3.04
C GLU A 51 -3.72 -1.26 -2.48
N ILE A 52 -2.73 -0.94 -3.31
CA ILE A 52 -1.33 -0.83 -2.92
C ILE A 52 -0.98 0.67 -2.85
N SER A 53 -0.38 1.07 -1.74
CA SER A 53 0.26 2.37 -1.59
C SER A 53 1.72 2.18 -1.18
N GLU A 54 2.46 3.27 -1.23
CA GLU A 54 3.90 3.29 -0.96
C GLU A 54 4.26 4.34 0.08
N HIS A 55 5.41 4.18 0.72
CA HIS A 55 6.03 5.18 1.58
C HIS A 55 7.53 4.90 1.70
N ILE A 56 8.22 5.72 2.50
CA ILE A 56 9.59 5.43 2.93
C ILE A 56 9.56 4.78 4.32
N LYS A 57 10.12 3.57 4.41
CA LYS A 57 10.34 2.82 5.65
C LYS A 57 11.81 2.45 5.76
N TRP A 58 12.44 2.73 6.89
CA TRP A 58 13.88 2.49 7.11
C TRP A 58 14.79 3.07 6.01
N ASN A 59 14.46 4.28 5.53
CA ASN A 59 15.16 4.96 4.43
C ASN A 59 15.16 4.18 3.11
N SER A 60 14.10 3.42 2.83
CA SER A 60 13.90 2.75 1.55
C SER A 60 12.42 2.73 1.14
N PRO A 61 12.12 2.65 -0.17
CA PRO A 61 10.74 2.45 -0.63
C PRO A 61 10.16 1.16 -0.06
N ALA A 62 8.95 1.27 0.48
CA ALA A 62 8.16 0.15 0.96
C ALA A 62 6.71 0.29 0.49
N PHE A 63 6.11 -0.85 0.19
CA PHE A 63 4.78 -0.97 -0.39
C PHE A 63 3.90 -1.76 0.55
N TYR A 64 2.68 -1.27 0.73
CA TYR A 64 1.78 -1.77 1.74
C TYR A 64 0.34 -1.72 1.24
N TYR A 65 -0.50 -2.59 1.79
CA TYR A 65 -1.93 -2.57 1.52
C TYR A 65 -2.57 -1.33 2.14
N ASN A 66 -3.31 -0.55 1.37
CA ASN A 66 -3.89 0.72 1.81
C ASN A 66 -5.34 0.62 2.34
N GLY A 67 -5.97 -0.55 2.24
CA GLY A 67 -7.34 -0.74 2.66
C GLY A 67 -7.52 -0.94 4.17
N GLU A 68 -8.77 -1.11 4.58
CA GLU A 68 -9.15 -1.33 5.97
C GLU A 68 -8.78 -2.74 6.44
N MET A 69 -8.22 -2.85 7.65
CA MET A 69 -7.84 -4.11 8.28
C MET A 69 -8.22 -4.08 9.75
N ALA A 70 -8.50 -5.25 10.33
CA ALA A 70 -8.70 -5.36 11.77
C ALA A 70 -7.43 -4.89 12.51
N PRO A 71 -7.54 -4.37 13.75
CA PRO A 71 -6.36 -4.07 14.56
C PRO A 71 -5.47 -5.31 14.73
N PHE A 72 -4.16 -5.15 14.56
CA PHE A 72 -3.17 -6.22 14.72
C PHE A 72 -1.87 -5.65 15.31
N ASP A 73 -0.98 -6.52 15.81
CA ASP A 73 0.33 -6.10 16.30
C ASP A 73 1.23 -5.68 15.11
N PRO A 74 1.77 -4.45 15.07
CA PRO A 74 2.67 -4.00 14.01
C PRO A 74 3.85 -4.93 13.69
N LYS A 75 4.30 -5.75 14.66
CA LYS A 75 5.38 -6.72 14.48
C LYS A 75 4.99 -7.92 13.61
N GLU A 76 3.69 -8.11 13.34
CA GLU A 76 3.20 -9.18 12.46
C GLU A 76 3.29 -8.82 10.97
N TYR A 77 3.57 -7.55 10.64
CA TYR A 77 3.74 -7.05 9.27
C TYR A 77 2.59 -7.44 8.31
N LYS A 78 1.37 -7.59 8.82
CA LYS A 78 0.19 -8.05 8.05
C LYS A 78 -0.18 -7.13 6.88
N ARG A 79 0.25 -5.86 6.93
CA ARG A 79 -0.03 -4.84 5.91
C ARG A 79 1.14 -4.62 4.93
N ASP A 80 2.36 -4.98 5.33
CA ASP A 80 3.56 -4.73 4.54
C ASP A 80 3.72 -5.81 3.46
N ILE A 81 3.65 -5.41 2.19
CA ILE A 81 3.76 -6.31 1.04
C ILE A 81 5.23 -6.58 0.77
N VAL A 82 5.96 -5.51 0.42
CA VAL A 82 7.35 -5.59 -0.03
C VAL A 82 8.12 -4.35 0.38
N VAL A 83 9.36 -4.55 0.82
CA VAL A 83 10.31 -3.49 1.18
C VAL A 83 11.55 -3.63 0.32
N TYR A 84 12.03 -2.53 -0.26
CA TYR A 84 13.29 -2.53 -0.97
C TYR A 84 14.46 -2.57 0.00
N ASN A 85 15.51 -3.27 -0.41
CA ASN A 85 16.84 -3.15 0.16
C ASN A 85 17.83 -2.92 -0.98
N VAL A 86 18.35 -1.69 -1.02
CA VAL A 86 19.19 -1.14 -2.09
C VAL A 86 20.62 -0.84 -1.60
N ARG A 87 21.07 -1.56 -0.57
CA ARG A 87 22.40 -1.35 0.03
C ARG A 87 23.54 -1.78 -0.88
N LYS A 88 23.29 -2.71 -1.80
CA LYS A 88 24.31 -3.27 -2.69
C LYS A 88 24.10 -2.72 -4.11
N PRO A 89 25.13 -2.13 -4.73
CA PRO A 89 24.97 -1.42 -6.01
C PRO A 89 24.55 -2.32 -7.19
N GLY A 90 24.83 -3.62 -7.12
CA GLY A 90 24.54 -4.59 -8.19
C GLY A 90 23.22 -5.34 -8.06
N GLU A 91 22.43 -5.07 -7.00
CA GLU A 91 21.15 -5.75 -6.81
C GLU A 91 20.14 -4.89 -6.04
N ILE A 92 18.87 -5.05 -6.39
CA ILE A 92 17.74 -4.60 -5.59
C ILE A 92 17.12 -5.85 -4.97
N LEU A 93 17.16 -5.93 -3.65
CA LEU A 93 16.55 -7.03 -2.92
C LEU A 93 15.14 -6.64 -2.48
N LEU A 94 14.14 -7.34 -2.98
CA LEU A 94 12.75 -7.21 -2.57
C LEU A 94 12.50 -8.13 -1.38
N ILE A 95 12.15 -7.57 -0.23
CA ILE A 95 11.88 -8.34 0.99
C ILE A 95 10.37 -8.41 1.20
N PHE A 96 9.83 -9.63 1.26
CA PHE A 96 8.43 -9.92 1.58
C PHE A 96 8.36 -10.40 3.03
N PRO A 97 7.96 -9.55 4.01
CA PRO A 97 8.02 -9.89 5.44
C PRO A 97 7.21 -11.14 5.81
N THR A 98 6.06 -11.33 5.15
CA THR A 98 5.17 -12.49 5.33
C THR A 98 5.17 -13.43 4.13
N GLY A 99 6.25 -13.42 3.33
CA GLY A 99 6.33 -14.14 2.07
C GLY A 99 6.13 -15.65 2.16
N ALA A 100 6.43 -16.29 3.29
CA ALA A 100 6.24 -17.73 3.47
C ALA A 100 4.76 -18.15 3.48
N LYS A 101 3.82 -17.20 3.66
CA LYS A 101 2.38 -17.47 3.57
C LYS A 101 1.89 -17.48 2.11
N VAL A 102 2.66 -16.92 1.19
CA VAL A 102 2.30 -16.82 -0.22
C VAL A 102 2.56 -18.15 -0.91
N ILE A 103 1.56 -18.67 -1.62
CA ILE A 103 1.73 -19.80 -2.52
C ILE A 103 2.44 -19.28 -3.76
N ASP A 104 3.72 -19.58 -3.86
CA ASP A 104 4.54 -19.26 -5.02
C ASP A 104 4.58 -20.43 -5.99
N ILE A 105 3.75 -20.34 -7.04
CA ILE A 105 3.70 -21.31 -8.14
C ILE A 105 4.90 -21.12 -9.07
N THR A 106 5.50 -19.93 -9.08
CA THR A 106 6.53 -19.52 -10.05
C THR A 106 7.95 -19.86 -9.59
N GLY A 107 8.14 -20.09 -8.28
CA GLY A 107 9.45 -20.36 -7.69
C GLY A 107 10.36 -19.13 -7.64
N ILE A 108 9.81 -17.92 -7.77
CA ILE A 108 10.57 -16.66 -7.71
C ILE A 108 10.99 -16.29 -6.28
N LEU A 109 10.27 -16.77 -5.26
CA LEU A 109 10.51 -16.46 -3.86
C LEU A 109 11.67 -17.29 -3.30
N ASP A 110 12.79 -16.61 -3.07
CA ASP A 110 13.99 -17.17 -2.48
C ASP A 110 14.09 -16.92 -0.97
N GLY A 111 15.04 -17.63 -0.35
CA GLY A 111 15.38 -17.52 1.07
C GLY A 111 14.39 -18.25 1.96
N LYS A 112 14.88 -19.06 2.91
CA LYS A 112 14.06 -19.72 3.94
C LYS A 112 14.51 -19.23 5.31
N PHE A 113 13.76 -18.30 5.89
CA PHE A 113 14.07 -17.72 7.20
C PHE A 113 13.04 -18.15 8.24
N ALA A 114 13.47 -18.26 9.50
CA ALA A 114 12.62 -18.69 10.61
C ALA A 114 11.47 -17.71 10.91
N ASP A 115 11.64 -16.43 10.55
CA ASP A 115 10.63 -15.38 10.68
C ASP A 115 9.59 -15.39 9.55
N GLY A 116 9.73 -16.28 8.56
CA GLY A 116 8.79 -16.45 7.45
C GLY A 116 8.96 -15.43 6.31
N ARG A 117 10.01 -14.60 6.31
CA ARG A 117 10.27 -13.71 5.18
C ARG A 117 10.73 -14.48 3.95
N ARG A 118 10.44 -13.94 2.77
CA ARG A 118 10.98 -14.38 1.48
C ARG A 118 11.59 -13.20 0.75
N MET A 119 12.44 -13.45 -0.23
CA MET A 119 13.12 -12.41 -0.98
C MET A 119 13.09 -12.68 -2.47
N VAL A 120 13.18 -11.61 -3.26
CA VAL A 120 13.46 -11.69 -4.69
C VAL A 120 14.61 -10.74 -4.98
N THR A 121 15.68 -11.25 -5.57
CA THR A 121 16.82 -10.43 -5.99
C THR A 121 16.65 -10.04 -7.46
N ILE A 122 16.80 -8.74 -7.75
CA ILE A 122 16.78 -8.20 -9.11
C ILE A 122 18.13 -7.55 -9.40
N THR A 123 18.84 -8.03 -10.43
CA THR A 123 20.22 -7.57 -10.73
C THR A 123 20.32 -6.66 -11.94
N SER A 124 19.31 -6.62 -12.80
CA SER A 124 19.31 -5.82 -14.02
C SER A 124 17.90 -5.59 -14.56
N MET A 125 17.76 -4.73 -15.57
CA MET A 125 16.50 -4.55 -16.29
C MET A 125 16.05 -5.82 -17.03
N GLY A 126 16.98 -6.60 -17.57
CA GLY A 126 16.68 -7.88 -18.22
C GLY A 126 16.14 -8.91 -17.21
N ASP A 127 16.78 -9.02 -16.04
CA ASP A 127 16.34 -9.88 -14.95
C ASP A 127 14.95 -9.46 -14.42
N PHE A 128 14.73 -8.14 -14.24
CA PHE A 128 13.41 -7.61 -13.90
C PHE A 128 12.35 -8.00 -14.93
N THR A 129 12.63 -7.83 -16.23
CA THR A 129 11.69 -8.13 -17.30
C THR A 129 11.31 -9.61 -17.29
N ALA A 130 12.28 -10.51 -17.10
CA ALA A 130 12.04 -11.95 -17.01
C ALA A 130 11.21 -12.35 -15.78
N LYS A 131 11.37 -11.63 -14.66
CA LYS A 131 10.67 -11.90 -13.39
C LYS A 131 9.36 -11.15 -13.22
N LYS A 132 9.04 -10.21 -14.10
CA LYS A 132 7.92 -9.26 -13.98
C LYS A 132 6.58 -9.95 -13.71
N GLU A 133 6.18 -10.90 -14.56
CA GLU A 133 4.88 -11.55 -14.44
C GLU A 133 4.76 -12.39 -13.17
N ALA A 134 5.83 -13.12 -12.83
CA ALA A 134 5.92 -13.90 -11.60
C ALA A 134 5.79 -13.01 -10.36
N LEU A 135 6.49 -11.87 -10.34
CA LEU A 135 6.40 -10.89 -9.26
C LEU A 135 4.97 -10.37 -9.07
N GLN A 136 4.28 -10.01 -10.16
CA GLN A 136 2.89 -9.57 -10.07
C GLN A 136 1.95 -10.66 -9.54
N ASN A 137 2.17 -11.92 -9.93
CA ASN A 137 1.38 -13.04 -9.43
C ASN A 137 1.60 -13.28 -7.93
N VAL A 138 2.84 -13.21 -7.46
CA VAL A 138 3.16 -13.25 -6.02
C VAL A 138 2.44 -12.14 -5.26
N ILE A 139 2.46 -10.90 -5.77
CA ILE A 139 1.77 -9.77 -5.13
C ILE A 139 0.26 -9.98 -5.11
N ARG A 140 -0.34 -10.46 -6.22
CA ARG A 140 -1.77 -10.79 -6.26
C ARG A 140 -2.16 -11.87 -5.25
N HIS A 141 -1.36 -12.93 -5.15
CA HIS A 141 -1.58 -13.98 -4.14
C HIS A 141 -1.42 -13.45 -2.72
N TRP A 142 -0.44 -12.58 -2.48
CA TRP A 142 -0.26 -11.92 -1.19
C TRP A 142 -1.49 -11.09 -0.80
N LEU A 143 -2.01 -10.28 -1.73
CA LEU A 143 -3.21 -9.46 -1.50
C LEU A 143 -4.44 -10.31 -1.16
N ALA A 144 -4.55 -11.52 -1.72
CA ALA A 144 -5.64 -12.45 -1.44
C ALA A 144 -5.59 -13.05 -0.02
N LEU A 145 -4.43 -13.01 0.64
CA LEU A 145 -4.25 -13.48 2.02
C LEU A 145 -4.59 -12.42 3.08
N ILE A 146 -4.75 -11.16 2.67
CA ILE A 146 -5.07 -10.09 3.60
C ILE A 146 -6.47 -10.30 4.15
N GLU A 147 -6.58 -10.26 5.47
CA GLU A 147 -7.85 -10.17 6.18
C GLU A 147 -8.45 -8.77 6.00
N LYS A 148 -9.06 -8.54 4.83
CA LYS A 148 -9.75 -7.29 4.51
C LYS A 148 -10.96 -7.15 5.45
N LEU A 149 -11.11 -5.99 6.07
CA LEU A 149 -12.39 -5.65 6.66
C LEU A 149 -13.35 -5.47 5.48
N LYS A 150 -14.27 -6.42 5.30
CA LYS A 150 -15.40 -6.24 4.40
C LYS A 150 -16.09 -4.96 4.83
N SER A 151 -16.36 -4.07 3.87
CA SER A 151 -17.12 -2.86 4.15
C SER A 151 -18.45 -3.27 4.77
N TYR A 152 -18.63 -3.03 6.06
CA TYR A 152 -19.89 -3.26 6.73
C TYR A 152 -20.89 -2.26 6.18
N ARG A 153 -21.57 -2.63 5.09
CA ARG A 153 -22.62 -1.81 4.51
C ARG A 153 -23.87 -2.03 5.34
N ARG A 154 -24.08 -1.17 6.34
CA ARG A 154 -25.39 -1.03 6.96
C ARG A 154 -26.36 -0.55 5.87
N THR A 155 -27.18 -1.44 5.33
CA THR A 155 -28.32 -1.02 4.50
C THR A 155 -29.29 -0.25 5.38
N ILE A 156 -30.06 0.68 4.80
CA ILE A 156 -30.97 1.58 5.51
C ILE A 156 -32.07 0.81 6.27
N SER A 157 -32.25 -0.49 5.99
CA SER A 157 -33.16 -1.39 6.70
C SER A 157 -32.62 -1.93 8.03
N GLY A 158 -31.38 -1.57 8.42
CA GLY A 158 -30.79 -1.99 9.69
C GLY A 158 -30.42 -3.47 9.77
N LYS A 159 -30.53 -4.21 8.67
CA LYS A 159 -30.14 -5.62 8.60
C LYS A 159 -28.76 -5.76 7.99
N ILE A 160 -27.95 -6.54 8.68
CA ILE A 160 -26.66 -7.03 8.22
C ILE A 160 -26.81 -8.48 7.83
N ASP A 161 -26.12 -8.87 6.76
CA ASP A 161 -26.16 -10.23 6.28
C ASP A 161 -25.63 -11.17 7.37
N ALA A 162 -26.21 -12.37 7.50
CA ALA A 162 -25.93 -13.27 8.62
C ALA A 162 -24.43 -13.64 8.74
N GLY A 163 -23.71 -13.69 7.61
CA GLY A 163 -22.25 -13.88 7.58
C GLY A 163 -21.45 -12.65 8.06
N GLU A 164 -22.03 -11.46 8.01
CA GLU A 164 -21.41 -10.19 8.43
C GLU A 164 -21.64 -9.88 9.92
N GLN A 165 -22.76 -10.36 10.51
CA GLN A 165 -23.02 -10.30 11.95
C GLN A 165 -21.92 -11.00 12.76
N LEU A 166 -21.48 -12.17 12.30
CA LEU A 166 -20.41 -12.95 12.94
C LEU A 166 -19.07 -12.20 13.01
N VAL A 167 -18.80 -11.28 12.08
CA VAL A 167 -17.58 -10.46 12.07
C VAL A 167 -17.73 -9.23 12.97
N TYR A 168 -18.90 -8.58 12.94
CA TYR A 168 -19.22 -7.46 13.85
C TYR A 168 -19.10 -7.86 15.33
N ASP A 169 -19.56 -9.07 15.67
CA ASP A 169 -19.53 -9.58 17.04
C ASP A 169 -18.13 -9.99 17.51
N LYS A 170 -17.15 -10.10 16.61
CA LYS A 170 -15.74 -10.31 16.94
C LYS A 170 -14.94 -9.02 17.12
N LEU A 171 -15.51 -7.86 16.75
CA LEU A 171 -14.84 -6.57 16.94
C LEU A 171 -14.89 -6.13 18.42
N PRO A 172 -13.82 -5.49 18.94
CA PRO A 172 -13.81 -4.93 20.29
C PRO A 172 -14.85 -3.79 20.42
N ALA A 173 -15.51 -3.70 21.58
CA ALA A 173 -16.67 -2.81 21.79
C ALA A 173 -16.39 -1.32 21.47
N LYS A 174 -15.15 -0.87 21.65
CA LYS A 174 -14.70 0.49 21.35
C LYS A 174 -14.71 0.79 19.84
N ALA A 175 -14.38 -0.19 19.01
CA ALA A 175 -14.39 -0.05 17.55
C ALA A 175 -15.82 -0.07 16.97
N ARG A 176 -16.73 -0.82 17.58
CA ARG A 176 -18.15 -0.90 17.16
C ARG A 176 -18.85 0.46 17.20
N LYS A 177 -18.55 1.29 18.21
CA LYS A 177 -19.19 2.60 18.46
C LYS A 177 -18.67 3.71 17.54
N ALA A 178 -17.56 3.50 16.84
CA ALA A 178 -16.91 4.51 16.00
C ALA A 178 -17.26 4.39 14.50
N LEU A 179 -18.13 3.44 14.11
CA LEU A 179 -18.42 3.16 12.70
C LEU A 179 -19.41 4.17 12.10
N PRO A 180 -19.07 4.82 10.96
CA PRO A 180 -19.93 5.81 10.33
C PRO A 180 -21.23 5.19 9.78
N VAL A 181 -22.37 5.88 9.97
CA VAL A 181 -23.64 5.58 9.28
C VAL A 181 -23.64 6.37 7.96
N ARG A 182 -23.75 5.72 6.80
CA ARG A 182 -23.93 6.46 5.55
C ARG A 182 -25.38 6.96 5.46
N ASN A 183 -25.58 8.26 5.66
CA ASN A 183 -26.83 8.92 5.29
C ASN A 183 -26.98 8.90 3.76
N LYS A 184 -28.23 8.77 3.26
CA LYS A 184 -28.55 8.69 1.82
C LYS A 184 -27.76 9.73 1.03
N SER A 185 -27.17 9.33 -0.10
CA SER A 185 -26.88 10.29 -1.17
C SER A 185 -28.15 11.10 -1.45
N PRO A 186 -28.05 12.43 -1.66
CA PRO A 186 -29.21 13.21 -2.05
C PRO A 186 -29.83 12.55 -3.29
N LYS A 187 -31.15 12.34 -3.24
CA LYS A 187 -31.90 11.83 -4.39
C LYS A 187 -31.67 12.82 -5.52
N ASN A 188 -30.89 12.44 -6.53
CA ASN A 188 -30.89 13.17 -7.78
C ASN A 188 -32.32 13.05 -8.35
N PRO A 189 -33.06 14.15 -8.55
CA PRO A 189 -34.34 14.05 -9.24
C PRO A 189 -34.05 13.63 -10.68
N VAL A 190 -34.79 12.62 -11.12
CA VAL A 190 -34.87 12.18 -12.50
C VAL A 190 -35.29 13.39 -13.33
N LEU A 191 -34.39 13.94 -14.14
CA LEU A 191 -34.79 14.76 -15.28
C LEU A 191 -35.29 13.81 -16.36
N CYS A 192 -36.61 13.70 -16.47
CA CYS A 192 -37.28 13.21 -17.66
C CYS A 192 -36.82 14.06 -18.85
N LEU A 193 -36.21 13.44 -19.85
CA LEU A 193 -36.21 13.95 -21.21
C LEU A 193 -37.01 12.97 -22.06
N THR A 194 -38.28 13.34 -22.27
CA THR A 194 -39.15 12.78 -23.30
C THR A 194 -39.00 13.58 -24.59
N ASN A 195 -38.88 12.83 -25.68
CA ASN A 195 -39.34 13.10 -27.06
C ASN A 195 -38.49 13.94 -28.04
N TRP A 196 -38.36 13.32 -29.23
CA TRP A 196 -37.86 13.72 -30.57
C TRP A 196 -36.35 13.75 -30.78
#